data_AF-A0A147IL46-F1
#
_entry.id   AF-A0A147IL46-F1
#
_cell.length_a   1.000
_cell.length_b   1.000
_cell.length_c   1.000
_cell.angle_alpha   90.00
_cell.angle_beta   90.00
_cell.angle_gamma   90.00
#
_symmetry.space_group_name_H-M   'P 1'
#
loop_
_entity.id
_entity.type
_entity.pdbx_description
1 polymer ?
#
loop_
_entity_poly.entity_id
_entity_poly.type
_entity_poly.pdbx_seq_one_letter_code
_entity_poly.pdbx_strand_id
1 'polypeptide(L)'
;MTEGAMEPALARALADELVELTRSLADLAYELGSDPDTLRRHMVSIQAVDRITQSQLAIADILRSDAPVAARIDGVTLETLADRLRTRMAKAA
;
A
#
# COMPACT_ATOMS: atom_id res chain seq x y z
N MET A 1 -29.64 2.95 7.70
CA MET A 1 -28.85 4.09 7.19
C MET A 1 -27.38 3.74 7.36
N THR A 2 -26.79 3.13 6.34
CA THR A 2 -25.38 2.72 6.26
C THR A 2 -24.64 3.73 5.37
N GLU A 3 -24.62 5.00 5.79
CA GLU A 3 -23.81 6.00 5.11
C GLU A 3 -22.38 5.93 5.64
N GLY A 4 -21.46 5.42 4.83
CA GLY A 4 -20.02 5.68 4.97
C GLY A 4 -19.10 4.49 5.24
N ALA A 5 -19.61 3.29 5.54
CA ALA A 5 -18.75 2.10 5.70
C ALA A 5 -18.58 1.37 4.37
N MET A 6 -17.33 1.17 3.94
CA MET A 6 -17.01 0.30 2.80
C MET A 6 -17.53 -1.11 3.08
N GLU A 7 -18.26 -1.69 2.13
CA GLU A 7 -18.75 -3.07 2.25
C GLU A 7 -17.57 -4.03 2.45
N PRO A 8 -17.59 -4.93 3.45
CA PRO A 8 -16.45 -5.81 3.74
C PRO A 8 -15.98 -6.65 2.55
N ALA A 9 -16.91 -7.10 1.70
CA ALA A 9 -16.60 -7.85 0.49
C ALA A 9 -15.79 -7.00 -0.52
N LEU A 10 -16.17 -5.73 -0.71
CA LEU A 10 -15.45 -4.81 -1.58
C LEU A 10 -14.06 -4.47 -1.00
N ALA A 11 -13.97 -4.23 0.31
CA ALA A 11 -12.70 -3.98 0.98
C ALA A 11 -11.71 -5.14 0.78
N ARG A 12 -12.20 -6.38 0.90
CA ARG A 12 -11.39 -7.57 0.67
C ARG A 12 -10.95 -7.71 -0.79
N ALA A 13 -11.87 -7.52 -1.73
CA ALA A 13 -11.54 -7.58 -3.15
C ALA A 13 -10.48 -6.53 -3.54
N LEU A 14 -10.59 -5.31 -3.04
CA LEU A 14 -9.59 -4.25 -3.26
C LEU A 14 -8.24 -4.60 -2.64
N ALA A 15 -8.22 -5.21 -1.45
CA ALA A 15 -6.99 -5.66 -0.83
C ALA A 15 -6.29 -6.75 -1.66
N ASP A 16 -7.05 -7.67 -2.23
CA ASP A 16 -6.52 -8.73 -3.10
C ASP A 16 -5.97 -8.14 -4.41
N GLU A 17 -6.68 -7.19 -5.02
CA GLU A 17 -6.22 -6.47 -6.21
C GLU A 17 -4.92 -5.67 -5.94
N LEU A 18 -4.81 -4.99 -4.79
CA LEU A 18 -3.57 -4.30 -4.41
C LEU A 18 -2.39 -5.25 -4.31
N VAL A 19 -2.59 -6.47 -3.80
CA VAL A 19 -1.54 -7.50 -3.75
C VAL A 19 -1.15 -7.94 -5.15
N GLU A 20 -2.10 -8.17 -6.06
CA GLU A 20 -1.78 -8.55 -7.45
C GLU A 20 -1.02 -7.43 -8.19
N LEU A 21 -1.39 -6.18 -7.98
CA LEU A 21 -0.66 -5.02 -8.53
C LEU A 21 0.77 -4.95 -7.99
N THR A 22 1.01 -5.33 -6.73
CA THR A 22 2.38 -5.36 -6.19
C THR A 22 3.27 -6.37 -6.90
N ARG A 23 2.72 -7.50 -7.36
CA ARG A 23 3.45 -8.51 -8.12
C ARG A 23 3.87 -7.96 -9.48
N SER A 24 2.94 -7.33 -10.19
CA SER A 24 3.21 -6.68 -11.48
C SER A 24 4.32 -5.62 -11.38
N LEU A 25 4.32 -4.82 -10.30
CA LEU A 25 5.35 -3.83 -10.03
C LEU A 25 6.70 -4.47 -9.65
N ALA A 26 6.69 -5.55 -8.86
CA ALA A 26 7.89 -6.28 -8.50
C ALA A 26 8.55 -6.93 -9.71
N ASP A 27 7.77 -7.52 -10.61
CA ASP A 27 8.26 -8.11 -11.86
C ASP A 27 8.92 -7.04 -12.75
N LEU A 28 8.26 -5.89 -12.93
CA LEU A 28 8.84 -4.77 -13.68
C LEU A 28 10.13 -4.24 -13.04
N ALA A 29 10.15 -4.09 -11.70
CA ALA A 29 11.35 -3.65 -10.98
C ALA A 29 12.50 -4.66 -11.11
N TYR A 30 12.18 -5.96 -11.11
CA TYR A 30 13.14 -7.03 -11.33
C TYR A 30 13.71 -7.00 -12.75
N GLU A 31 12.85 -6.88 -13.77
CA GLU A 31 13.28 -6.76 -15.18
C GLU A 31 14.22 -5.56 -15.36
N LEU A 32 13.83 -4.38 -14.86
CA LEU A 32 14.67 -3.17 -14.93
C LEU A 32 15.98 -3.30 -14.14
N GLY A 33 15.95 -3.98 -13.00
CA GLY A 33 17.12 -4.23 -12.15
C GLY A 33 18.06 -5.29 -12.69
N SER A 34 17.61 -6.13 -13.63
CA SER A 34 18.42 -7.19 -14.23
C SER A 34 19.50 -6.68 -15.19
N ASP A 35 19.31 -5.48 -15.75
CA ASP A 35 20.32 -4.77 -16.53
C ASP A 35 21.20 -3.89 -15.61
N PRO A 36 22.51 -4.16 -15.46
CA PRO A 36 23.36 -3.45 -14.51
C PRO A 36 23.47 -1.94 -14.76
N ASP A 37 23.40 -1.51 -16.02
CA ASP A 37 23.52 -0.10 -16.38
C ASP A 37 22.22 0.67 -16.11
N THR A 38 21.06 0.03 -16.31
CA THR A 38 19.75 0.54 -15.94
C THR A 38 19.63 0.60 -14.42
N LEU A 39 20.00 -0.46 -13.71
CA LEU A 39 20.02 -0.49 -12.25
C LEU A 39 20.86 0.65 -11.68
N ARG A 40 22.10 0.84 -12.19
CA ARG A 40 22.98 1.91 -11.70
C ARG A 40 22.40 3.31 -11.95
N ARG A 41 21.80 3.54 -13.13
CA ARG A 41 21.25 4.86 -13.51
C ARG A 41 19.93 5.18 -12.82
N HIS A 42 19.12 4.17 -12.51
CA HIS A 42 17.74 4.34 -12.05
C HIS A 42 17.45 3.71 -10.69
N MET A 43 18.49 3.38 -9.91
CA MET A 43 18.37 2.75 -8.58
C MET A 43 17.35 3.46 -7.69
N VAL A 44 17.36 4.79 -7.65
CA VAL A 44 16.42 5.59 -6.84
C VAL A 44 14.98 5.40 -7.28
N SER A 45 14.73 5.31 -8.59
CA SER A 45 13.40 5.06 -9.15
C SER A 45 12.94 3.64 -8.85
N ILE A 46 13.82 2.65 -8.98
CA ILE A 46 13.53 1.24 -8.65
C ILE A 46 13.19 1.09 -7.16
N GLN A 47 13.96 1.74 -6.28
CA GLN A 47 13.64 1.81 -4.85
C GLN A 47 12.32 2.55 -4.56
N ALA A 48 11.93 3.51 -5.40
CA ALA A 48 10.62 4.15 -5.27
C ALA A 48 9.48 3.19 -5.61
N VAL A 49 9.67 2.28 -6.58
CA VAL A 49 8.71 1.21 -6.88
C VAL A 49 8.55 0.29 -5.67
N ASP A 50 9.65 -0.13 -5.03
CA ASP A 50 9.59 -0.94 -3.81
C ASP A 50 8.84 -0.24 -2.65
N ARG A 51 9.05 1.07 -2.46
CA ARG A 51 8.26 1.83 -1.47
C ARG A 51 6.76 1.87 -1.80
N ILE A 52 6.41 1.89 -3.09
CA ILE A 52 5.00 1.83 -3.53
C ILE A 52 4.40 0.46 -3.23
N THR A 53 5.11 -0.63 -3.55
CA THR A 53 4.62 -1.99 -3.27
C THR A 53 4.43 -2.21 -1.77
N GLN A 54 5.39 -1.80 -0.93
CA GLN A 54 5.25 -1.87 0.53
C GLN A 54 4.04 -1.06 1.03
N SER A 55 3.79 0.12 0.46
CA SER A 55 2.63 0.93 0.81
C SER A 55 1.31 0.24 0.40
N GLN A 56 1.27 -0.40 -0.77
CA GLN A 56 0.09 -1.13 -1.25
C GLN A 56 -0.21 -2.35 -0.37
N LEU A 57 0.81 -3.10 0.04
CA LEU A 57 0.65 -4.23 0.97
C LEU A 57 0.11 -3.78 2.32
N ALA A 58 0.66 -2.71 2.90
CA ALA A 58 0.16 -2.17 4.15
C ALA A 58 -1.30 -1.69 4.05
N ILE A 59 -1.70 -1.07 2.93
CA ILE A 59 -3.10 -0.68 2.69
C ILE A 59 -3.99 -1.92 2.55
N ALA A 60 -3.54 -2.96 1.86
CA ALA A 60 -4.27 -4.22 1.74
C ALA A 60 -4.53 -4.85 3.13
N ASP A 61 -3.55 -4.81 4.02
CA ASP A 61 -3.71 -5.31 5.40
C ASP A 61 -4.72 -4.49 6.22
N ILE A 62 -4.71 -3.15 6.06
CA ILE A 62 -5.73 -2.28 6.67
C ILE A 62 -7.14 -2.62 6.16
N LEU A 63 -7.28 -2.84 4.86
CA LEU A 63 -8.56 -3.17 4.23
C LEU A 63 -9.10 -4.54 4.66
N ARG A 64 -8.21 -5.50 4.94
CA ARG A 64 -8.55 -6.85 5.42
C ARG A 64 -8.82 -6.92 6.91
N SER A 65 -8.35 -5.95 7.68
CA SER A 65 -8.48 -5.95 9.12
C SER A 65 -9.90 -5.60 9.54
N ASP A 66 -10.46 -6.35 10.48
CA ASP A 66 -11.74 -6.05 11.13
C ASP A 66 -11.58 -5.19 12.40
N ALA A 67 -10.34 -4.82 12.77
CA ALA A 67 -10.07 -4.05 13.98
C ALA A 67 -10.74 -2.66 13.95
N PRO A 68 -10.88 -1.94 15.07
CA PRO A 68 -11.26 -0.54 15.05
C PRO A 68 -10.27 0.30 14.22
N VAL A 69 -10.74 1.34 13.53
CA VAL A 69 -9.93 2.12 12.57
C VAL A 69 -8.60 2.63 13.14
N ALA A 70 -8.61 3.14 14.38
CA ALA A 70 -7.39 3.58 15.06
C ALA A 70 -6.36 2.44 15.18
N ALA A 71 -6.79 1.26 15.61
CA ALA A 71 -5.94 0.07 15.74
C ALA A 71 -5.42 -0.44 14.38
N ARG A 72 -6.17 -0.26 13.29
CA ARG A 72 -5.69 -0.60 11.94
C ARG A 72 -4.51 0.27 11.53
N ILE A 73 -4.59 1.57 11.80
CA ILE A 73 -3.52 2.52 11.43
C ILE A 73 -2.29 2.34 12.31
N ASP A 74 -2.49 2.06 13.60
CA ASP A 74 -1.39 1.80 14.54
C ASP A 74 -0.65 0.48 14.23
N GLY A 75 -1.31 -0.47 13.57
CA GLY A 75 -0.69 -1.69 13.06
C GLY A 75 0.17 -1.50 11.80
N VAL A 76 0.16 -0.32 11.17
CA VAL A 76 0.98 -0.04 9.98
C VAL A 76 2.41 0.24 10.39
N THR A 77 3.32 -0.67 10.07
CA THR A 77 4.76 -0.54 10.38
C THR A 77 5.47 0.50 9.52
N LEU A 78 4.90 0.88 8.38
CA LEU A 78 5.41 1.95 7.53
C LEU A 78 4.98 3.32 8.09
N GLU A 79 5.76 3.87 9.01
CA GLU A 79 5.45 5.09 9.79
C GLU A 79 4.95 6.25 8.90
N THR A 80 5.63 6.52 7.80
CA THR A 80 5.24 7.62 6.89
C THR A 80 3.86 7.39 6.27
N LEU A 81 3.46 6.14 6.00
CA LEU A 81 2.11 5.85 5.52
C LEU A 81 1.09 6.06 6.64
N ALA A 82 1.36 5.57 7.84
CA ALA A 82 0.49 5.73 9.00
C ALA A 82 0.23 7.22 9.28
N ASP A 83 1.26 8.06 9.28
CA ASP A 83 1.15 9.50 9.53
C ASP A 83 0.33 10.22 8.46
N ARG A 84 0.51 9.86 7.18
CA ARG A 84 -0.31 10.39 6.08
C ARG A 84 -1.78 9.99 6.24
N LEU A 85 -2.06 8.76 6.67
CA LEU A 85 -3.43 8.30 6.91
C LEU A 85 -4.08 9.05 8.07
N ARG A 86 -3.39 9.16 9.22
CA ARG A 86 -3.86 9.96 10.38
C ARG A 86 -4.19 11.40 9.98
N THR A 87 -3.28 12.04 9.23
CA THR A 87 -3.46 13.42 8.76
C THR A 87 -4.68 13.56 7.85
N ARG A 88 -4.89 12.63 6.91
CA ARG A 88 -6.03 12.67 5.99
C ARG A 88 -7.35 12.40 6.71
N MET A 89 -7.35 11.49 7.67
CA MET A 89 -8.54 11.19 8.48
C MET A 89 -8.94 12.36 9.37
N ALA A 90 -7.98 13.04 10.00
CA ALA A 90 -8.25 14.23 10.81
C ALA A 90 -8.86 15.40 9.99
N LYS A 91 -8.65 15.42 8.67
CA LYS A 91 -9.26 16.41 7.77
C LYS A 91 -10.65 16.03 7.26
N ALA A 92 -10.99 14.74 7.35
CA ALA A 92 -12.25 14.20 6.84
C ALA A 92 -13.34 14.06 7.93
N ALA A 93 -12.93 14.19 9.20
CA ALA A 93 -13.81 14.29 10.37
C ALA A 93 -14.26 15.73 10.60
#